data_AF-B4IS84-F1
#
_entry.id   AF-B4IS84-F1
#
_cell.length_a   1.000
_cell.length_b   1.000
_cell.length_c   1.000
_cell.angle_alpha   90.00
_cell.angle_beta   90.00
_cell.angle_gamma   90.00
#
_symmetry.space_group_name_H-M   'P 1'
#
loop_
_entity.id
_entity.type
_entity.pdbx_description
1 polymer ?
#
loop_
_entity_poly.entity_id
_entity_poly.type
_entity_poly.pdbx_seq_one_letter_code
_entity_poly.pdbx_strand_id
1 'polypeptide(L)'
;MPPRKSKGQKEEPQVHLGPQVRDGEEVFGVVHIFSSFNDTFVHVTDLSGRETMVRVTGGMKVKADRDEVSPYAAKLPALDVTKK
;
A
#
# COMPACT_ATOMS: atom_id res chain seq x y z
N MET A 1 -33.18 -26.69 9.49
CA MET A 1 -31.80 -26.46 9.00
C MET A 1 -30.96 -25.90 10.15
N PRO A 2 -29.73 -26.40 10.36
CA PRO A 2 -28.92 -26.11 11.55
C PRO A 2 -28.42 -24.65 11.57
N PRO A 3 -28.21 -24.04 12.75
CA PRO A 3 -27.69 -22.69 12.87
C PRO A 3 -26.23 -22.63 12.41
N ARG A 4 -25.94 -21.65 11.55
CA ARG A 4 -24.61 -21.40 10.97
C ARG A 4 -23.66 -20.96 12.09
N LYS A 5 -22.62 -21.78 12.37
CA LYS A 5 -21.52 -21.46 13.30
C LYS A 5 -20.97 -20.05 13.01
N SER A 6 -20.97 -19.19 14.02
CA SER A 6 -20.18 -17.96 14.01
C SER A 6 -18.71 -18.34 13.89
N LYS A 7 -18.05 -17.87 12.83
CA LYS A 7 -16.60 -17.99 12.71
C LYS A 7 -16.00 -17.06 13.77
N GLY A 8 -15.44 -17.64 14.83
CA GLY A 8 -14.58 -16.91 15.76
C GLY A 8 -13.46 -16.23 15.00
N GLN A 9 -13.23 -14.96 15.31
CA GLN A 9 -12.05 -14.22 14.88
C GLN A 9 -10.82 -15.01 15.36
N LYS A 10 -10.09 -15.60 14.42
CA LYS A 10 -8.73 -16.05 14.69
C LYS A 10 -7.89 -14.78 14.73
N GLU A 11 -7.45 -14.40 15.92
CA GLU A 11 -6.37 -13.44 16.09
C GLU A 11 -5.11 -14.08 15.48
N GLU A 12 -4.77 -13.67 14.26
CA GLU A 12 -3.46 -13.96 13.71
C GLU A 12 -2.42 -13.17 14.53
N PRO A 13 -1.37 -13.81 15.06
CA PRO A 13 -0.32 -13.08 15.76
C PRO A 13 0.31 -12.10 14.77
N GLN A 14 0.20 -10.79 15.04
CA GLN A 14 0.90 -9.76 14.28
C GLN A 14 2.40 -9.89 14.53
N VAL A 15 3.07 -10.69 13.72
CA VAL A 15 4.53 -10.75 13.68
C VAL A 15 4.99 -9.50 12.94
N HIS A 16 5.34 -8.44 13.67
CA HIS A 16 5.95 -7.24 13.10
C HIS A 16 7.37 -7.57 12.62
N LEU A 17 7.48 -7.92 11.34
CA LEU A 17 8.74 -8.10 10.63
C LEU A 17 9.21 -6.73 10.14
N GLY A 18 9.86 -5.98 11.02
CA GLY A 18 10.42 -4.66 10.72
C GLY A 18 11.58 -4.31 11.65
N PRO A 19 12.37 -3.29 11.32
CA PRO A 19 13.46 -2.83 12.18
C PRO A 19 12.92 -2.40 13.55
N GLN A 20 13.56 -2.86 14.63
CA GLN A 20 13.28 -2.38 15.98
C GLN A 20 13.93 -1.02 16.16
N VAL A 21 13.18 0.04 15.91
CA VAL A 21 13.62 1.43 16.11
C VAL A 21 13.43 1.87 17.56
N ARG A 22 14.34 2.71 18.04
CA ARG A 22 14.25 3.34 19.36
C ARG A 22 13.31 4.55 19.28
N ASP A 23 12.72 4.93 20.42
CA ASP A 23 11.87 6.11 20.50
C ASP A 23 12.61 7.37 19.99
N GLY A 24 12.09 7.98 18.93
CA GLY A 24 12.65 9.17 18.28
C GLY A 24 13.46 8.93 17.00
N GLU A 25 13.58 7.68 16.54
CA GLU A 25 14.27 7.33 15.28
C GLU A 25 13.26 7.08 14.14
N GLU A 26 13.46 7.77 13.01
CA GLU A 26 12.61 7.62 11.82
C GLU A 26 13.15 6.55 10.87
N VAL A 27 12.26 5.67 10.39
CA VAL A 27 12.59 4.68 9.35
C VAL A 27 12.31 5.31 7.99
N PHE A 28 13.37 5.58 7.23
CA PHE A 28 13.26 6.17 5.89
C PHE A 28 13.09 5.10 4.81
N GLY A 29 12.17 5.39 3.88
CA GLY A 29 12.02 4.69 2.60
C GLY A 29 11.98 5.70 1.45
N VAL A 30 12.19 5.23 0.23
CA VAL A 30 12.13 6.06 -0.97
C VAL A 30 10.81 5.80 -1.68
N VAL A 31 10.06 6.86 -1.99
CA VAL A 31 8.83 6.78 -2.78
C VAL A 31 9.11 7.24 -4.21
N HIS A 32 9.07 6.29 -5.14
CA HIS A 32 9.11 6.53 -6.57
C HIS A 32 7.70 6.79 -7.10
N ILE A 33 7.44 8.03 -7.50
CA ILE A 33 6.17 8.44 -8.10
C ILE A 33 6.37 8.55 -9.61
N PHE A 34 5.75 7.65 -10.36
CA PHE A 34 5.69 7.76 -11.81
C PHE A 34 4.30 8.25 -12.21
N SER A 35 4.24 9.45 -12.78
CA SER A 35 3.01 10.08 -13.24
C SER A 35 3.07 10.22 -14.76
N SER A 36 2.20 9.52 -15.46
CA SER A 36 2.06 9.58 -16.91
C SER A 36 0.66 10.05 -17.29
N PHE A 37 0.43 10.32 -18.57
CA PHE A 37 -0.91 10.68 -19.06
C PHE A 37 -1.92 9.54 -18.99
N ASN A 38 -1.46 8.30 -18.79
CA ASN A 38 -2.32 7.12 -18.83
C ASN A 38 -2.54 6.52 -17.44
N ASP A 39 -1.52 6.53 -16.57
CA ASP A 39 -1.62 5.97 -15.21
C ASP A 39 -0.61 6.64 -14.27
N THR A 40 -0.86 6.46 -12.96
CA THR A 40 -0.02 6.90 -11.85
C THR A 40 0.45 5.71 -11.03
N PHE A 41 1.73 5.70 -10.66
CA PHE A 41 2.33 4.63 -9.87
C PHE A 41 2.91 5.22 -8.59
N VAL A 42 2.62 4.56 -7.48
CA VAL A 42 3.24 4.81 -6.18
C VAL A 42 4.03 3.56 -5.80
N HIS A 43 5.36 3.67 -5.82
CA HIS A 43 6.27 2.57 -5.55
C HIS A 43 7.21 2.94 -4.41
N VAL A 44 7.10 2.22 -3.30
CA VAL A 44 7.95 2.40 -2.11
C VAL A 44 9.02 1.32 -2.08
N THR A 45 10.26 1.76 -1.97
CA THR A 45 11.43 0.90 -1.83
C THR A 45 12.23 1.25 -0.59
N ASP A 46 13.16 0.35 -0.25
CA ASP A 46 14.26 0.69 0.63
C ASP A 46 15.21 1.73 0.00
N LEU A 47 16.19 2.20 0.78
CA LEU A 47 17.16 3.21 0.34
C LEU A 47 18.02 2.76 -0.85
N SER A 48 18.22 1.45 -1.04
CA SER A 48 18.96 0.93 -2.19
C SER A 48 18.12 0.88 -3.47
N GLY A 49 16.79 0.98 -3.36
CA GLY A 49 15.87 0.84 -4.48
C GLY A 49 15.70 -0.59 -4.99
N ARG A 50 16.33 -1.59 -4.36
CA ARG A 50 16.24 -3.00 -4.77
C ARG A 50 15.05 -3.70 -4.17
N GLU A 51 14.77 -3.45 -2.91
CA GLU A 51 13.69 -4.12 -2.20
C GLU A 51 12.43 -3.27 -2.29
N THR A 52 11.36 -3.88 -2.82
CA THR A 52 10.07 -3.22 -2.94
C THR A 52 9.20 -3.57 -1.74
N MET A 53 8.86 -2.56 -0.94
CA MET A 53 7.93 -2.73 0.18
C MET A 53 6.49 -2.73 -0.33
N VAL A 54 6.12 -1.71 -1.10
CA VAL A 54 4.75 -1.53 -1.58
C VAL A 54 4.76 -0.95 -2.99
N ARG A 55 3.90 -1.48 -3.87
CA ARG A 55 3.66 -0.91 -5.20
C ARG A 55 2.17 -0.94 -5.49
N VAL A 56 1.59 0.23 -5.76
CA VAL A 56 0.17 0.39 -6.11
C VAL A 56 0.06 1.39 -7.26
N THR A 57 -0.88 1.15 -8.17
CA THR A 57 -1.15 2.06 -9.30
C THR A 57 -2.55 2.67 -9.18
N GLY A 58 -2.79 3.77 -9.90
CA GLY A 58 -4.11 4.38 -10.03
C GLY A 58 -5.10 3.41 -10.65
N GLY A 59 -4.69 2.73 -11.73
CA GLY A 59 -5.49 1.68 -12.40
C GLY A 59 -5.90 0.50 -11.50
N MET A 60 -5.10 0.14 -10.50
CA MET A 60 -5.52 -0.89 -9.52
C MET A 60 -6.71 -0.46 -8.66
N LYS A 61 -6.95 0.84 -8.53
CA LYS A 61 -7.97 1.37 -7.62
C LYS A 61 -9.22 1.87 -8.32
N VAL A 62 -9.10 2.32 -9.56
CA VAL A 62 -10.25 2.71 -10.38
C VAL A 62 -10.71 1.55 -11.26
N LYS A 63 -11.95 1.60 -11.75
CA LYS A 63 -12.53 0.56 -12.61
C LYS A 63 -12.63 0.98 -14.08
N ALA A 64 -12.34 2.25 -14.37
CA ALA A 64 -12.46 2.82 -15.69
C ALA A 64 -11.07 3.24 -16.17
N ASP A 65 -10.68 2.77 -17.36
CA ASP A 65 -9.35 3.00 -17.96
C ASP A 65 -9.07 4.50 -18.19
N ARG A 66 -10.12 5.32 -18.32
CA ARG A 66 -9.98 6.78 -18.48
C ARG A 66 -9.54 7.48 -17.19
N ASP A 67 -9.88 6.91 -16.04
CA ASP A 67 -9.74 7.57 -14.75
C ASP A 67 -8.43 7.21 -14.02
N GLU A 68 -7.60 6.36 -14.61
CA GLU A 68 -6.33 5.88 -14.04
C GLU A 68 -5.32 7.00 -13.75
N VAL A 69 -5.38 8.07 -14.54
CA VAL A 69 -4.55 9.29 -14.39
C VAL A 69 -5.17 10.34 -13.47
N SER A 70 -6.44 10.18 -13.08
CA SER A 70 -7.14 11.23 -12.35
C SER A 70 -6.45 11.53 -11.01
N PRO A 71 -6.43 12.80 -10.54
CA PRO A 71 -5.84 13.15 -9.25
C PRO A 71 -6.44 12.37 -8.08
N TYR A 72 -7.71 11.96 -8.21
CA TYR A 72 -8.36 11.09 -7.24
C TYR A 72 -7.83 9.66 -7.28
N ALA A 73 -7.59 9.11 -8.47
CA ALA A 73 -6.97 7.81 -8.66
C ALA A 73 -5.53 7.76 -8.13
N ALA A 74 -4.80 8.88 -8.09
CA ALA A 74 -3.48 8.95 -7.46
C ALA A 74 -3.53 9.04 -5.93
N LYS A 75 -4.56 9.67 -5.37
CA LYS A 75 -4.69 9.86 -3.91
C LYS A 75 -5.01 8.56 -3.18
N LEU A 76 -5.90 7.75 -3.73
CA LEU A 76 -6.31 6.49 -3.10
C LEU A 76 -5.16 5.48 -2.90
N PRO A 77 -4.27 5.20 -3.88
CA PRO A 77 -3.13 4.33 -3.69
C PRO A 77 -2.12 4.92 -2.70
N ALA A 78 -1.96 6.25 -2.64
CA ALA A 78 -1.12 6.87 -1.61
C ALA A 78 -1.63 6.59 -0.19
N LEU A 79 -2.95 6.67 0.03
CA LEU A 79 -3.55 6.31 1.32
C LEU A 79 -3.39 4.82 1.65
N ASP A 80 -3.48 3.95 0.65
CA ASP A 80 -3.29 2.51 0.83
C ASP A 80 -1.83 2.17 1.16
N VAL A 81 -0.86 2.95 0.66
CA VAL A 81 0.57 2.85 1.01
C VAL A 81 0.83 3.31 2.44
N THR A 82 0.21 4.39 2.92
CA THR A 82 0.42 4.88 4.30
C THR A 82 -0.15 3.95 5.38
N LYS A 83 -1.18 3.16 5.04
CA LYS A 83 -1.85 2.26 5.98
C LYS A 83 -1.19 0.89 6.12
N LYS A 84 -0.16 0.64 5.33
CA LYS A 84 0.49 -0.66 5.18
C LYS A 84 1.81 -0.68 5.93
#